data_AF-A0A2R6QIL7-F1
#
_entry.id   AF-A0A2R6QIL7-F1
#
_cell.length_a   1.000
_cell.length_b   1.000
_cell.length_c   1.000
_cell.angle_alpha   90.00
_cell.angle_beta   90.00
_cell.angle_gamma   90.00
#
_symmetry.space_group_name_H-M   'P 1'
#
loop_
_entity.id
_entity.type
_entity.pdbx_description
1 polymer ?
#
loop_
_entity_poly.entity_id
_entity_poly.type
_entity_poly.pdbx_seq_one_letter_code
_entity_poly.pdbx_strand_id
1 'polypeptide(L)'
;MNVFGNIYSSGTEAAQRLTSGAADIAINWAGGLHHAKKREASGFCYINDIVLGILELLRFYSRVLYIDIDCHHGDGVEEAFYTTDRVMTCSFHKFGEYFPGTGTQDDRGRGGGKGYAVNVPLKDGITDESYRSVFEPVIHKITEVFQPSAIVLQCGADSLAGDKLGCFNITMQGHANCVQFVRKLGLPFMMLGGGGYTVKNVARTWAYETACALGIEDTIDPNMPWNEYFEWFGPRYRLEVVRNNMEDLNTKDGSLDKVRETALKHISELQPAPSVGLQDVPRESVGQHLGLASKEMRTDDLDEQLAQHMRFVYHLQDSLTSEEEEDEPESDSDDSSSSRRMNRTSRRIRSGKQRMSITTNQLFNVPRLEEGGHGYYDYGCGHGPEMVPTRSTKRRFFASFARWDDRLRQVLVHNEGLAMPRLNIVDLMESGGRSREPDAGSDAEEEMEVDEEEGES
;
A
#
# COMPACT_ATOMS: atom_id res chain seq x y z
N MET A 1 11.24 9.01 -17.24
CA MET A 1 10.97 7.54 -17.24
C MET A 1 11.74 6.85 -16.11
N ASN A 2 12.20 7.61 -15.11
CA ASN A 2 13.24 7.18 -14.17
C ASN A 2 12.74 7.04 -12.72
N VAL A 3 11.62 7.66 -12.31
CA VAL A 3 10.98 7.33 -11.01
C VAL A 3 10.63 5.83 -10.90
N PHE A 4 10.12 5.23 -11.99
CA PHE A 4 9.89 3.78 -12.09
C PHE A 4 11.19 2.97 -12.23
N GLY A 5 12.24 3.58 -12.78
CA GLY A 5 13.59 3.01 -12.83
C GLY A 5 14.20 2.84 -11.42
N ASN A 6 13.96 3.79 -10.51
CA ASN A 6 14.53 3.72 -9.17
C ASN A 6 13.90 2.61 -8.31
N ILE A 7 12.59 2.38 -8.48
CA ILE A 7 11.90 1.24 -7.85
C ILE A 7 12.41 -0.08 -8.45
N TYR A 8 12.61 -0.14 -9.79
CA TYR A 8 13.23 -1.29 -10.48
C TYR A 8 14.59 -1.67 -9.88
N SER A 9 15.51 -0.70 -9.73
CA SER A 9 16.87 -0.99 -9.26
C SER A 9 16.88 -1.42 -7.80
N SER A 10 15.95 -0.89 -7.00
CA SER A 10 15.93 -1.07 -5.54
C SER A 10 15.73 -2.53 -5.09
N GLY A 11 14.80 -3.28 -5.69
CA GLY A 11 14.59 -4.70 -5.37
C GLY A 11 15.80 -5.57 -5.74
N THR A 12 16.40 -5.31 -6.90
CA THR A 12 17.63 -6.01 -7.33
C THR A 12 18.85 -5.61 -6.53
N GLU A 13 18.97 -4.37 -6.07
CA GLU A 13 20.08 -3.92 -5.24
C GLU A 13 20.02 -4.54 -3.85
N ALA A 14 18.83 -4.60 -3.24
CA ALA A 14 18.62 -5.31 -1.98
C ALA A 14 19.04 -6.79 -2.10
N ALA A 15 18.68 -7.46 -3.21
CA ALA A 15 19.11 -8.83 -3.46
C ALA A 15 20.63 -8.93 -3.60
N GLN A 16 21.27 -8.00 -4.31
CA GLN A 16 22.73 -7.95 -4.47
C GLN A 16 23.47 -7.76 -3.15
N ARG A 17 22.93 -6.99 -2.20
CA ARG A 17 23.52 -6.85 -0.86
C ARG A 17 23.52 -8.17 -0.10
N LEU A 18 22.45 -8.96 -0.21
CA LEU A 18 22.37 -10.30 0.39
C LEU A 18 23.33 -11.27 -0.31
N THR A 19 23.30 -11.34 -1.65
CA THR A 19 24.12 -12.31 -2.41
C THR A 19 25.62 -12.04 -2.33
N SER A 20 26.03 -10.78 -2.14
CA SER A 20 27.43 -10.40 -1.91
C SER A 20 27.90 -10.64 -0.48
N GLY A 21 27.00 -10.96 0.46
CA GLY A 21 27.29 -11.06 1.89
C GLY A 21 27.58 -9.71 2.55
N ALA A 22 27.19 -8.60 1.92
CA ALA A 22 27.37 -7.25 2.48
C ALA A 22 26.35 -6.93 3.58
N ALA A 23 25.24 -7.66 3.63
CA ALA A 23 24.22 -7.56 4.66
C ALA A 23 23.54 -8.91 4.91
N ASP A 24 23.12 -9.16 6.15
CA ASP A 24 22.24 -10.29 6.50
C ASP A 24 20.76 -9.96 6.24
N ILE A 25 20.40 -8.68 6.39
CA ILE A 25 19.06 -8.16 6.15
C ILE A 25 19.15 -6.93 5.24
N ALA A 26 18.37 -6.91 4.16
CA ALA A 26 18.26 -5.78 3.25
C ALA A 26 16.83 -5.26 3.21
N ILE A 27 16.63 -3.95 3.42
CA ILE A 27 15.31 -3.32 3.51
C ILE A 27 15.08 -2.39 2.33
N ASN A 28 13.92 -2.49 1.68
CA ASN A 28 13.46 -1.59 0.64
C ASN A 28 11.96 -1.31 0.76
N TRP A 29 11.61 -0.28 1.54
CA TRP A 29 10.22 0.13 1.76
C TRP A 29 9.51 0.70 0.52
N ALA A 30 10.26 1.11 -0.51
CA ALA A 30 9.67 1.58 -1.77
C ALA A 30 9.25 0.44 -2.71
N GLY A 31 9.70 -0.79 -2.45
CA GLY A 31 9.35 -2.00 -3.19
C GLY A 31 8.16 -2.74 -2.58
N GLY A 32 7.97 -3.99 -3.00
CA GLY A 32 6.87 -4.84 -2.52
C GLY A 32 5.60 -4.77 -3.38
N LEU A 33 5.72 -4.36 -4.66
CA LEU A 33 4.59 -4.19 -5.57
C LEU A 33 4.18 -5.54 -6.18
N HIS A 34 3.49 -6.35 -5.39
CA HIS A 34 3.27 -7.78 -5.65
C HIS A 34 2.22 -8.12 -6.74
N HIS A 35 1.36 -7.18 -7.16
CA HIS A 35 0.27 -7.45 -8.12
C HIS A 35 0.71 -7.36 -9.59
N ALA A 36 1.87 -6.78 -9.87
CA ALA A 36 2.32 -6.59 -11.24
C ALA A 36 2.54 -7.95 -11.92
N LYS A 37 2.00 -8.09 -13.14
CA LYS A 37 2.07 -9.32 -13.94
C LYS A 37 3.15 -9.22 -15.01
N LYS A 38 3.39 -10.33 -15.72
CA LYS A 38 4.40 -10.37 -16.79
C LYS A 38 4.10 -9.39 -17.94
N ARG A 39 2.82 -9.13 -18.23
CA ARG A 39 2.39 -8.34 -19.41
C ARG A 39 1.29 -7.33 -19.12
N GLU A 40 0.97 -7.10 -17.84
CA GLU A 40 -0.06 -6.14 -17.43
C GLU A 40 0.24 -5.55 -16.05
N ALA A 41 -0.22 -4.33 -15.84
CA ALA A 41 -0.26 -3.69 -14.54
C ALA A 41 -1.57 -4.06 -13.84
N SER A 42 -1.53 -4.24 -12.52
CA SER A 42 -2.68 -4.61 -11.69
C SER A 42 -2.51 -4.09 -10.28
N GLY A 43 -3.59 -3.71 -9.58
CA GLY A 43 -3.54 -3.30 -8.17
C GLY A 43 -2.48 -2.23 -7.85
N PHE A 44 -2.40 -1.17 -8.66
CA PHE A 44 -1.37 -0.10 -8.58
C PHE A 44 0.08 -0.55 -8.80
N CYS A 45 0.31 -1.81 -9.15
CA CYS A 45 1.62 -2.38 -9.41
C CYS A 45 1.89 -2.46 -10.92
N TYR A 46 2.99 -1.84 -11.36
CA TYR A 46 3.38 -1.78 -12.78
C TYR A 46 4.56 -2.70 -13.11
N ILE A 47 5.50 -2.83 -12.18
CA ILE A 47 6.69 -3.67 -12.29
C ILE A 47 6.76 -4.49 -11.00
N ASN A 48 6.96 -5.80 -11.15
CA ASN A 48 7.08 -6.69 -10.00
C ASN A 48 8.56 -6.73 -9.54
N ASP A 49 8.94 -5.79 -8.70
CA ASP A 49 10.30 -5.67 -8.15
C ASP A 49 10.68 -6.91 -7.32
N ILE A 50 9.69 -7.53 -6.68
CA ILE A 50 9.83 -8.76 -5.89
C ILE A 50 10.31 -9.91 -6.77
N VAL A 51 9.64 -10.14 -7.90
CA VAL A 51 10.02 -11.21 -8.85
C VAL A 51 11.44 -11.01 -9.35
N LEU A 52 11.83 -9.77 -9.68
CA LEU A 52 13.20 -9.46 -10.11
C LEU A 52 14.23 -9.70 -9.00
N GLY A 53 13.90 -9.32 -7.76
CA GLY A 53 14.74 -9.60 -6.59
C GLY A 53 14.92 -11.10 -6.34
N ILE A 54 13.84 -11.89 -6.41
CA ILE A 54 13.88 -13.35 -6.25
C ILE A 54 14.73 -13.99 -7.36
N LEU A 55 14.59 -13.54 -8.62
CA LEU A 55 15.42 -14.04 -9.73
C LEU A 55 16.92 -13.79 -9.49
N GLU A 56 17.28 -12.64 -8.92
CA GLU A 56 18.66 -12.34 -8.54
C GLU A 56 19.15 -13.22 -7.37
N LEU A 57 18.30 -13.47 -6.37
CA LEU A 57 18.60 -14.37 -5.25
C LEU A 57 18.80 -15.82 -5.72
N LEU A 58 17.97 -16.30 -6.65
CA LEU A 58 18.06 -17.65 -7.23
C LEU A 58 19.38 -17.93 -7.96
N ARG A 59 20.22 -16.91 -8.18
CA ARG A 59 21.57 -17.10 -8.72
C ARG A 59 22.54 -17.70 -7.70
N PHE A 60 22.28 -17.48 -6.41
CA PHE A 60 23.15 -17.90 -5.30
C PHE A 60 22.46 -18.85 -4.33
N TYR A 61 21.15 -18.69 -4.17
CA TYR A 61 20.32 -19.46 -3.25
C TYR A 61 19.56 -20.55 -4.01
N SER A 62 19.64 -21.79 -3.52
CA SER A 62 18.99 -22.93 -4.17
C SER A 62 17.48 -22.85 -4.06
N ARG A 63 17.00 -22.38 -2.90
CA ARG A 63 15.59 -22.20 -2.55
C ARG A 63 15.36 -20.85 -1.89
N VAL A 64 14.35 -20.13 -2.36
CA VAL A 64 13.92 -18.83 -1.84
C VAL A 64 12.48 -18.96 -1.34
N LEU A 65 12.22 -18.56 -0.11
CA LEU A 65 10.87 -18.49 0.44
C LEU A 65 10.36 -17.05 0.33
N TYR A 66 9.23 -16.86 -0.33
CA TYR A 66 8.50 -15.60 -0.36
C TYR A 66 7.36 -15.65 0.65
N ILE A 67 7.32 -14.68 1.56
CA ILE A 67 6.27 -14.52 2.58
C ILE A 67 5.58 -13.18 2.33
N ASP A 68 4.26 -13.19 2.27
CA ASP A 68 3.43 -12.02 1.99
C ASP A 68 2.43 -11.81 3.12
N ILE A 69 2.52 -10.66 3.80
CA ILE A 69 1.63 -10.25 4.90
C ILE A 69 0.79 -9.00 4.56
N ASP A 70 0.70 -8.66 3.27
CA ASP A 70 -0.28 -7.71 2.75
C ASP A 70 -1.71 -8.23 2.96
N CYS A 71 -2.69 -7.32 3.06
CA CYS A 71 -4.09 -7.75 3.15
C CYS A 71 -4.58 -8.43 1.87
N HIS A 72 -3.95 -8.13 0.73
CA HIS A 72 -4.28 -8.70 -0.58
C HIS A 72 -3.42 -9.91 -0.90
N HIS A 73 -3.96 -10.83 -1.71
CA HIS A 73 -3.21 -11.98 -2.19
C HIS A 73 -2.05 -11.55 -3.09
N GLY A 74 -0.84 -12.06 -2.82
CA GLY A 74 0.40 -11.85 -3.59
C GLY A 74 0.44 -12.53 -4.96
N ASP A 75 -0.61 -12.32 -5.75
CA ASP A 75 -0.95 -13.05 -6.96
C ASP A 75 0.08 -12.91 -8.10
N GLY A 76 0.73 -11.76 -8.26
CA GLY A 76 1.75 -11.55 -9.29
C GLY A 76 3.04 -12.33 -9.02
N VAL A 77 3.44 -12.44 -7.74
CA VAL A 77 4.60 -13.23 -7.34
C VAL A 77 4.29 -14.72 -7.42
N GLU A 78 3.11 -15.13 -6.95
CA GLU A 78 2.62 -16.50 -7.08
C GLU A 78 2.57 -16.95 -8.54
N GLU A 79 1.97 -16.17 -9.43
CA GLU A 79 1.88 -16.49 -10.86
C GLU A 79 3.27 -16.65 -11.51
N ALA A 80 4.21 -15.77 -11.18
CA ALA A 80 5.57 -15.80 -11.74
C ALA A 80 6.33 -17.10 -11.40
N PHE A 81 6.07 -17.68 -10.23
CA PHE A 81 6.75 -18.88 -9.75
C PHE A 81 5.86 -20.12 -9.65
N TYR A 82 4.63 -20.07 -10.18
CA TYR A 82 3.61 -21.11 -10.05
C TYR A 82 4.01 -22.51 -10.55
N THR A 83 5.08 -22.60 -11.33
CA THR A 83 5.55 -23.84 -11.97
C THR A 83 6.94 -24.31 -11.54
N THR A 84 7.55 -23.66 -10.55
CA THR A 84 8.87 -24.04 -10.01
C THR A 84 8.80 -24.50 -8.56
N ASP A 85 9.69 -25.41 -8.19
CA ASP A 85 9.95 -25.89 -6.83
C ASP A 85 11.11 -25.16 -6.14
N ARG A 86 11.77 -24.21 -6.82
CA ARG A 86 12.88 -23.42 -6.24
C ARG A 86 12.40 -22.20 -5.46
N VAL A 87 11.17 -21.79 -5.68
CA VAL A 87 10.53 -20.70 -4.94
C VAL A 87 9.26 -21.23 -4.33
N MET A 88 9.09 -21.03 -3.03
CA MET A 88 7.82 -21.28 -2.36
C MET A 88 7.18 -19.93 -2.03
N THR A 89 5.92 -19.73 -2.42
CA THR A 89 5.14 -18.55 -2.07
C THR A 89 4.20 -18.88 -0.92
N CYS A 90 4.14 -18.01 0.09
CA CYS A 90 3.23 -18.12 1.22
C CYS A 90 2.53 -16.79 1.46
N SER A 91 1.22 -16.72 1.27
CA SER A 91 0.44 -15.49 1.42
C SER A 91 -0.67 -15.64 2.46
N PHE A 92 -0.80 -14.64 3.32
CA PHE A 92 -1.84 -14.51 4.34
C PHE A 92 -2.70 -13.30 4.02
N HIS A 93 -3.91 -13.50 3.51
CA HIS A 93 -4.68 -12.42 2.90
C HIS A 93 -6.17 -12.59 3.14
N LYS A 94 -6.92 -11.51 2.98
CA LYS A 94 -8.38 -11.58 2.98
C LYS A 94 -8.87 -12.29 1.72
N PHE A 95 -9.85 -13.17 1.88
CA PHE A 95 -10.47 -13.88 0.78
C PHE A 95 -12.01 -13.84 0.84
N GLY A 96 -12.66 -13.90 -0.33
CA GLY A 96 -14.11 -13.73 -0.51
C GLY A 96 -14.41 -12.66 -1.56
N GLU A 97 -15.34 -11.76 -1.27
CA GLU A 97 -15.57 -10.54 -2.07
C GLU A 97 -14.44 -9.52 -1.82
N TYR A 98 -13.24 -9.81 -2.35
CA TYR A 98 -12.05 -8.95 -2.18
C TYR A 98 -11.08 -9.10 -3.35
N PHE A 99 -10.40 -8.01 -3.69
CA PHE A 99 -9.34 -8.02 -4.70
C PHE A 99 -8.13 -8.85 -4.21
N PRO A 100 -7.44 -9.62 -5.07
CA PRO A 100 -7.65 -9.82 -6.51
C PRO A 100 -8.58 -11.00 -6.88
N GLY A 101 -9.23 -11.64 -5.91
CA GLY A 101 -10.13 -12.79 -6.14
C GLY A 101 -9.44 -14.14 -6.35
N THR A 102 -8.13 -14.23 -6.11
CA THR A 102 -7.32 -15.47 -6.14
C THR A 102 -6.78 -15.78 -4.74
N GLY A 103 -6.07 -16.91 -4.57
CA GLY A 103 -5.46 -17.27 -3.27
C GLY A 103 -6.30 -18.23 -2.44
N THR A 104 -7.05 -19.11 -3.09
CA THR A 104 -7.77 -20.19 -2.40
C THR A 104 -6.80 -21.23 -1.83
N GLN A 105 -7.26 -22.07 -0.90
CA GLN A 105 -6.44 -23.20 -0.43
C GLN A 105 -6.18 -24.27 -1.51
N ASP A 106 -6.93 -24.24 -2.60
CA ASP A 106 -6.78 -25.14 -3.75
C ASP A 106 -5.76 -24.59 -4.78
N ASP A 107 -5.43 -23.30 -4.71
CA ASP A 107 -4.37 -22.66 -5.50
C ASP A 107 -3.00 -23.08 -4.94
N ARG A 108 -2.51 -24.23 -5.45
CA ARG A 108 -1.33 -24.94 -4.92
C ARG A 108 -0.21 -25.06 -5.95
N GLY A 109 -0.15 -24.23 -6.98
CA GLY A 109 0.86 -24.36 -8.03
C GLY A 109 0.58 -25.49 -9.02
N ARG A 110 1.40 -25.57 -10.07
CA ARG A 110 1.22 -26.51 -11.19
C ARG A 110 2.53 -27.14 -11.65
N GLY A 111 2.48 -28.36 -12.15
CA GLY A 111 3.68 -29.05 -12.68
C GLY A 111 4.74 -29.21 -11.60
N GLY A 112 5.97 -28.77 -11.87
CA GLY A 112 7.07 -28.81 -10.90
C GLY A 112 6.82 -27.97 -9.64
N GLY A 113 6.02 -26.90 -9.72
CA GLY A 113 5.66 -26.06 -8.59
C GLY A 113 4.44 -26.53 -7.80
N LYS A 114 3.89 -27.72 -8.09
CA LYS A 114 2.73 -28.23 -7.35
C LYS A 114 3.09 -28.48 -5.89
N GLY A 115 2.34 -27.85 -5.00
CA GLY A 115 2.51 -27.80 -3.55
C GLY A 115 3.43 -26.67 -3.06
N TYR A 116 4.04 -25.88 -3.95
CA TYR A 116 4.96 -24.78 -3.60
C TYR A 116 4.28 -23.39 -3.56
N ALA A 117 2.96 -23.34 -3.78
CA ALA A 117 2.14 -22.18 -3.45
C ALA A 117 1.29 -22.52 -2.22
N VAL A 118 1.42 -21.72 -1.16
CA VAL A 118 0.72 -21.89 0.12
C VAL A 118 -0.14 -20.65 0.37
N ASN A 119 -1.45 -20.83 0.40
CA ASN A 119 -2.40 -19.75 0.61
C ASN A 119 -3.17 -19.93 1.91
N VAL A 120 -3.25 -18.85 2.68
CA VAL A 120 -3.95 -18.77 3.96
C VAL A 120 -5.04 -17.70 3.83
N PRO A 121 -6.22 -18.07 3.28
CA PRO A 121 -7.35 -17.16 3.15
C PRO A 121 -7.98 -16.87 4.52
N LEU A 122 -8.17 -15.59 4.81
CA LEU A 122 -8.67 -15.07 6.08
C LEU A 122 -9.94 -14.22 5.86
N LYS A 123 -10.69 -14.03 6.94
CA LYS A 123 -11.87 -13.18 7.03
C LYS A 123 -11.54 -11.87 7.77
N ASP A 124 -12.48 -10.95 7.70
CA ASP A 124 -12.38 -9.63 8.31
C ASP A 124 -12.12 -9.69 9.82
N GLY A 125 -11.45 -8.64 10.31
CA GLY A 125 -11.27 -8.41 11.74
C GLY A 125 -10.25 -9.30 12.44
N ILE A 126 -9.39 -10.03 11.71
CA ILE A 126 -8.37 -10.87 12.34
C ILE A 126 -7.49 -10.05 13.29
N THR A 127 -7.29 -10.58 14.49
CA THR A 127 -6.54 -9.96 15.59
C THR A 127 -5.09 -10.46 15.66
N ASP A 128 -4.24 -9.77 16.42
CA ASP A 128 -2.83 -10.17 16.63
C ASP A 128 -2.68 -11.62 17.08
N GLU A 129 -3.47 -12.04 18.06
CA GLU A 129 -3.41 -13.39 18.62
C GLU A 129 -3.84 -14.44 17.59
N SER A 130 -4.94 -14.19 16.87
CA SER A 130 -5.45 -15.05 15.80
C SER A 130 -4.43 -15.16 14.67
N TYR A 131 -3.90 -14.03 14.18
CA TYR A 131 -2.94 -13.99 13.10
C TYR A 131 -1.65 -14.74 13.46
N ARG A 132 -1.13 -14.51 14.68
CA ARG A 132 0.03 -15.25 15.22
C ARG A 132 -0.22 -16.76 15.28
N SER A 133 -1.41 -17.18 15.67
CA SER A 133 -1.78 -18.60 15.82
C SER A 133 -1.77 -19.40 14.50
N VAL A 134 -1.78 -18.71 13.36
CA VAL A 134 -1.66 -19.31 12.02
C VAL A 134 -0.30 -19.02 11.38
N PHE A 135 0.21 -17.79 11.51
CA PHE A 135 1.47 -17.38 10.90
C PHE A 135 2.65 -18.22 11.39
N GLU A 136 2.89 -18.28 12.71
CA GLU A 136 4.08 -18.97 13.24
C GLU A 136 4.08 -20.46 12.92
N PRO A 137 2.97 -21.22 13.11
CA PRO A 137 2.97 -22.65 12.77
C PRO A 137 3.16 -22.93 11.27
N VAL A 138 2.53 -22.13 10.39
CA VAL A 138 2.63 -22.30 8.94
C VAL A 138 4.05 -22.01 8.47
N ILE A 139 4.62 -20.86 8.84
CA ILE A 139 6.00 -20.52 8.43
C ILE A 139 7.01 -21.50 9.05
N HIS A 140 6.84 -21.90 10.32
CA HIS A 140 7.68 -22.93 10.92
C HIS A 140 7.63 -24.22 10.10
N LYS A 141 6.44 -24.71 9.72
CA LYS A 141 6.31 -25.95 8.96
C LYS A 141 6.91 -25.83 7.55
N ILE A 142 6.74 -24.68 6.90
CA ILE A 142 7.40 -24.39 5.63
C ILE A 142 8.92 -24.48 5.80
N THR A 143 9.50 -23.83 6.81
CA THR A 143 10.95 -23.84 7.00
C THR A 143 11.50 -25.24 7.28
N GLU A 144 10.76 -26.09 7.99
CA GLU A 144 11.10 -27.48 8.25
C GLU A 144 11.16 -28.33 6.96
N VAL A 145 10.16 -28.17 6.08
CA VAL A 145 9.98 -29.01 4.89
C VAL A 145 10.70 -28.47 3.66
N PHE A 146 10.53 -27.17 3.38
CA PHE A 146 11.10 -26.50 2.22
C PHE A 146 12.58 -26.16 2.42
N GLN A 147 13.03 -25.94 3.66
CA GLN A 147 14.41 -25.58 4.00
C GLN A 147 14.97 -24.45 3.10
N PRO A 148 14.36 -23.25 3.11
CA PRO A 148 14.84 -22.14 2.30
C PRO A 148 16.25 -21.72 2.70
N SER A 149 16.98 -21.15 1.74
CA SER A 149 18.33 -20.59 1.96
C SER A 149 18.35 -19.06 1.98
N ALA A 150 17.27 -18.41 1.54
CA ALA A 150 17.00 -16.99 1.70
C ALA A 150 15.48 -16.76 1.78
N ILE A 151 15.08 -15.64 2.39
CA ILE A 151 13.67 -15.24 2.52
C ILE A 151 13.45 -13.87 1.88
N VAL A 152 12.30 -13.66 1.26
CA VAL A 152 11.79 -12.33 0.89
C VAL A 152 10.47 -12.15 1.63
N LEU A 153 10.40 -11.14 2.48
CA LEU A 153 9.23 -10.78 3.28
C LEU A 153 8.66 -9.46 2.75
N GLN A 154 7.48 -9.53 2.14
CA GLN A 154 6.68 -8.35 1.78
C GLN A 154 5.89 -7.94 3.03
N CYS A 155 6.07 -6.71 3.50
CA CYS A 155 5.48 -6.17 4.73
C CYS A 155 4.37 -5.16 4.41
N GLY A 156 3.41 -5.54 3.56
CA GLY A 156 2.22 -4.74 3.27
C GLY A 156 1.53 -4.30 4.55
N ALA A 157 1.34 -2.99 4.70
CA ALA A 157 0.85 -2.34 5.91
C ALA A 157 -0.66 -2.06 5.85
N ASP A 158 -1.35 -2.45 4.78
CA ASP A 158 -2.81 -2.40 4.70
C ASP A 158 -3.50 -3.51 5.51
N SER A 159 -2.77 -4.52 5.97
CA SER A 159 -3.24 -5.50 6.97
C SER A 159 -3.40 -4.91 8.38
N LEU A 160 -2.98 -3.65 8.61
CA LEU A 160 -3.09 -2.97 9.89
C LEU A 160 -4.52 -2.53 10.21
N ALA A 161 -4.82 -2.45 11.52
CA ALA A 161 -6.06 -1.90 12.03
C ALA A 161 -6.26 -0.43 11.59
N GLY A 162 -7.44 -0.15 11.05
CA GLY A 162 -7.81 1.20 10.60
C GLY A 162 -7.11 1.64 9.31
N ASP A 163 -6.65 0.69 8.50
CA ASP A 163 -6.34 0.98 7.10
C ASP A 163 -7.59 1.42 6.33
N LYS A 164 -7.42 2.17 5.23
CA LYS A 164 -8.54 2.67 4.42
C LYS A 164 -9.14 1.62 3.50
N LEU A 165 -8.36 0.63 3.07
CA LEU A 165 -8.79 -0.42 2.14
C LEU A 165 -8.75 -1.81 2.78
N GLY A 166 -7.80 -2.05 3.67
CA GLY A 166 -7.73 -3.28 4.46
C GLY A 166 -8.79 -3.32 5.56
N CYS A 167 -9.23 -4.54 5.89
CA CYS A 167 -10.25 -4.78 6.93
C CYS A 167 -9.80 -5.83 7.95
N PHE A 168 -8.50 -5.91 8.20
CA PHE A 168 -7.95 -6.62 9.34
C PHE A 168 -7.89 -5.72 10.58
N ASN A 169 -7.60 -6.31 11.74
CA ASN A 169 -7.52 -5.62 13.02
C ASN A 169 -6.17 -5.89 13.71
N ILE A 170 -5.09 -5.94 12.92
CA ILE A 170 -3.73 -6.22 13.38
C ILE A 170 -3.07 -4.92 13.85
N THR A 171 -2.45 -4.94 15.02
CA THR A 171 -1.69 -3.82 15.56
C THR A 171 -0.29 -3.74 14.97
N MET A 172 0.42 -2.64 15.25
CA MET A 172 1.84 -2.52 14.89
C MET A 172 2.67 -3.69 15.46
N GLN A 173 2.38 -4.10 16.70
CA GLN A 173 3.09 -5.18 17.37
C GLN A 173 2.74 -6.55 16.78
N GLY A 174 1.48 -6.80 16.44
CA GLY A 174 1.04 -8.04 15.79
C GLY A 174 1.68 -8.22 14.42
N HIS A 175 1.73 -7.15 13.62
CA HIS A 175 2.37 -7.14 12.31
C HIS A 175 3.89 -7.38 12.42
N ALA A 176 4.57 -6.64 13.30
CA ALA A 176 6.01 -6.77 13.55
C ALA A 176 6.43 -8.13 14.16
N ASN A 177 5.50 -8.88 14.79
CA ASN A 177 5.78 -10.26 15.23
C ASN A 177 6.24 -11.14 14.04
N CYS A 178 5.73 -10.88 12.84
CA CYS A 178 6.13 -11.59 11.62
C CYS A 178 7.61 -11.38 11.31
N VAL A 179 8.06 -10.12 11.33
CA VAL A 179 9.48 -9.75 11.13
C VAL A 179 10.36 -10.36 12.21
N GLN A 180 9.95 -10.28 13.48
CA GLN A 180 10.70 -10.86 14.60
C GLN A 180 10.81 -12.39 14.47
N PHE A 181 9.74 -13.06 14.03
CA PHE A 181 9.75 -14.51 13.81
C PHE A 181 10.69 -14.89 12.67
N VAL A 182 10.61 -14.21 11.53
CA VAL A 182 11.50 -14.43 10.38
C VAL A 182 12.97 -14.19 10.77
N ARG A 183 13.26 -13.12 11.50
CA ARG A 183 14.61 -12.82 12.01
C ARG A 183 15.17 -13.95 12.88
N LYS A 184 14.33 -14.56 13.73
CA LYS A 184 14.74 -15.69 14.59
C LYS A 184 15.11 -16.96 13.83
N LEU A 185 14.70 -17.10 12.57
CA LEU A 185 15.11 -18.22 11.72
C LEU A 185 16.59 -18.18 11.34
N GLY A 186 17.25 -17.01 11.45
CA GLY A 186 18.68 -16.86 11.20
C GLY A 186 19.10 -17.05 9.73
N LEU A 187 18.17 -16.86 8.79
CA LEU A 187 18.42 -16.90 7.35
C LEU A 187 18.58 -15.48 6.80
N PRO A 188 19.37 -15.27 5.73
CA PRO A 188 19.44 -13.96 5.08
C PRO A 188 18.08 -13.62 4.48
N PHE A 189 17.58 -12.40 4.71
CA PHE A 189 16.27 -12.02 4.21
C PHE A 189 16.14 -10.57 3.76
N MET A 190 15.30 -10.38 2.75
CA MET A 190 14.91 -9.08 2.24
C MET A 190 13.58 -8.68 2.84
N MET A 191 13.45 -7.43 3.28
CA MET A 191 12.19 -6.82 3.70
C MET A 191 11.75 -5.79 2.67
N LEU A 192 10.51 -5.88 2.23
CA LEU A 192 9.90 -4.97 1.26
C LEU A 192 8.69 -4.26 1.87
N GLY A 193 8.28 -3.15 1.26
CA GLY A 193 7.03 -2.49 1.59
C GLY A 193 5.81 -3.26 1.06
N GLY A 194 4.86 -2.54 0.48
CA GLY A 194 3.61 -3.10 -0.02
C GLY A 194 2.45 -2.10 0.01
N GLY A 195 1.23 -2.61 0.12
CA GLY A 195 0.04 -1.80 0.37
C GLY A 195 0.10 -1.05 1.70
N GLY A 196 -0.80 -0.08 1.88
CA GLY A 196 -0.88 0.74 3.10
C GLY A 196 -1.42 2.13 2.81
N TYR A 197 -2.68 2.37 3.17
CA TYR A 197 -3.46 3.52 2.71
C TYR A 197 -3.80 4.49 3.85
N THR A 198 -3.64 4.05 5.10
CA THR A 198 -3.48 4.96 6.26
C THR A 198 -2.00 5.27 6.47
N VAL A 199 -1.46 6.22 5.68
CA VAL A 199 -0.02 6.53 5.56
C VAL A 199 0.69 6.78 6.91
N LYS A 200 0.01 7.42 7.88
CA LYS A 200 0.54 7.62 9.24
C LYS A 200 0.80 6.32 9.99
N ASN A 201 0.01 5.27 9.74
CA ASN A 201 0.21 3.95 10.34
C ASN A 201 1.30 3.17 9.60
N VAL A 202 1.39 3.30 8.27
CA VAL A 202 2.49 2.76 7.47
C VAL A 202 3.84 3.24 8.00
N ALA A 203 3.99 4.56 8.17
CA ALA A 203 5.23 5.16 8.70
C ALA A 203 5.57 4.66 10.11
N ARG A 204 4.57 4.49 10.99
CA ARG A 204 4.78 3.94 12.34
C ARG A 204 5.28 2.50 12.28
N THR A 205 4.59 1.66 11.52
CA THR A 205 4.86 0.22 11.47
C THR A 205 6.20 -0.08 10.82
N TRP A 206 6.49 0.48 9.64
CA TRP A 206 7.78 0.24 8.98
C TRP A 206 8.97 0.79 9.77
N ALA A 207 8.80 1.88 10.51
CA ALA A 207 9.82 2.36 11.45
C ALA A 207 10.06 1.36 12.59
N TYR A 208 9.00 0.78 13.15
CA TYR A 208 9.11 -0.23 14.22
C TYR A 208 9.64 -1.58 13.71
N GLU A 209 9.24 -2.02 12.52
CA GLU A 209 9.77 -3.21 11.86
C GLU A 209 11.26 -3.05 11.51
N THR A 210 11.70 -1.85 11.15
CA THR A 210 13.13 -1.54 10.99
C THR A 210 13.89 -1.73 12.32
N ALA A 211 13.30 -1.29 13.45
CA ALA A 211 13.88 -1.54 14.77
C ALA A 211 13.94 -3.05 15.10
N CYS A 212 12.91 -3.81 14.70
CA CYS A 212 12.88 -5.27 14.83
C CYS A 212 13.96 -5.95 13.99
N ALA A 213 14.18 -5.50 12.75
CA ALA A 213 15.26 -5.99 11.89
C ALA A 213 16.65 -5.77 12.51
N LEU A 214 16.85 -4.61 13.13
CA LEU A 214 18.08 -4.25 13.86
C LEU A 214 18.23 -4.95 15.22
N GLY A 215 17.18 -5.58 15.73
CA GLY A 215 17.18 -6.21 17.06
C GLY A 215 17.17 -5.22 18.22
N ILE A 216 16.60 -4.02 18.01
CA ILE A 216 16.55 -2.93 19.00
C ILE A 216 15.11 -2.57 19.40
N GLU A 217 14.13 -3.43 19.08
CA GLU A 217 12.70 -3.22 19.32
C GLU A 217 12.33 -2.98 20.80
N ASP A 218 13.12 -3.50 21.74
CA ASP A 218 12.94 -3.31 23.18
C ASP A 218 13.49 -1.96 23.69
N THR A 219 14.25 -1.25 22.84
CA THR A 219 14.97 -0.02 23.21
C THR A 219 14.46 1.24 22.49
N ILE A 220 13.67 1.08 21.44
CA ILE A 220 13.09 2.21 20.71
C ILE A 220 12.06 2.94 21.59
N ASP A 221 12.15 4.27 21.66
CA ASP A 221 11.20 5.07 22.45
C ASP A 221 9.81 5.03 21.79
N PRO A 222 8.76 4.63 22.52
CA PRO A 222 7.39 4.69 22.02
C PRO A 222 6.91 6.12 21.72
N ASN A 223 7.55 7.14 22.29
CA ASN A 223 7.27 8.53 21.97
C ASN A 223 7.95 8.90 20.65
N MET A 224 7.18 9.47 19.74
CA MET A 224 7.70 9.83 18.44
C MET A 224 8.74 10.96 18.57
N PRO A 225 9.93 10.84 17.96
CA PRO A 225 10.86 11.95 17.91
C PRO A 225 10.30 13.07 17.04
N TRP A 226 10.69 14.31 17.35
CA TRP A 226 10.36 15.44 16.48
C TRP A 226 10.89 15.19 15.07
N ASN A 227 10.05 15.46 14.08
CA ASN A 227 10.35 15.33 12.66
C ASN A 227 9.50 16.34 11.86
N GLU A 228 9.81 16.50 10.57
CA GLU A 228 9.13 17.47 9.70
C GLU A 228 7.62 17.21 9.55
N TYR A 229 7.19 15.95 9.74
CA TYR A 229 5.79 15.50 9.62
C TYR A 229 5.13 15.27 10.98
N PHE A 230 5.71 15.76 12.08
CA PHE A 230 5.30 15.40 13.44
C PHE A 230 3.80 15.65 13.72
N GLU A 231 3.24 16.72 13.17
CA GLU A 231 1.82 17.10 13.34
C GLU A 231 0.85 16.05 12.76
N TRP A 232 1.26 15.27 11.75
CA TRP A 232 0.42 14.22 11.15
C TRP A 232 0.16 13.04 12.09
N PHE A 233 0.97 12.89 13.13
CA PHE A 233 0.88 11.81 14.10
C PHE A 233 0.08 12.17 15.36
N GLY A 234 -0.53 13.35 15.37
CA GLY A 234 -1.45 13.78 16.40
C GLY A 234 -2.70 12.88 16.51
N PRO A 235 -3.43 12.95 17.64
CA PRO A 235 -3.10 13.74 18.84
C PRO A 235 -2.12 13.02 19.79
N ARG A 236 -1.79 11.73 19.56
CA ARG A 236 -1.02 10.90 20.50
C ARG A 236 0.49 11.07 20.38
N TYR A 237 1.01 11.32 19.17
CA TYR A 237 2.45 11.44 18.93
C TYR A 237 3.28 10.22 19.42
N ARG A 238 2.70 9.02 19.26
CA ARG A 238 3.33 7.74 19.63
C ARG A 238 3.56 6.85 18.41
N LEU A 239 4.57 5.99 18.53
CA LEU A 239 4.88 4.89 17.64
C LEU A 239 3.97 3.69 17.96
N GLU A 240 2.66 3.86 17.76
CA GLU A 240 1.69 2.78 18.00
C GLU A 240 0.53 2.83 17.00
N VAL A 241 0.16 1.66 16.49
CA VAL A 241 -1.09 1.42 15.77
C VAL A 241 -1.91 0.49 16.65
N VAL A 242 -3.07 0.93 17.08
CA VAL A 242 -3.92 0.21 18.05
C VAL A 242 -5.06 -0.48 17.33
N ARG A 243 -5.49 -1.61 17.88
CA ARG A 243 -6.68 -2.32 17.42
C ARG A 243 -7.93 -1.45 17.58
N ASN A 244 -8.89 -1.65 16.71
CA ASN A 244 -10.24 -1.10 16.82
C ASN A 244 -11.20 -2.12 17.46
N ASN A 245 -12.48 -1.77 17.57
CA ASN A 245 -13.54 -2.62 18.14
C ASN A 245 -14.17 -3.59 17.12
N MET A 246 -13.55 -3.79 15.96
CA MET A 246 -14.00 -4.76 14.95
C MET A 246 -13.96 -6.17 15.52
N GLU A 247 -14.98 -6.95 15.19
CA GLU A 247 -15.12 -8.33 15.62
C GLU A 247 -14.29 -9.27 14.72
N ASP A 248 -13.59 -10.23 15.33
CA ASP A 248 -12.80 -11.23 14.60
C ASP A 248 -13.70 -12.35 14.07
N LEU A 249 -13.97 -12.34 12.76
CA LEU A 249 -14.84 -13.32 12.11
C LEU A 249 -14.17 -14.69 11.89
N ASN A 250 -12.85 -14.79 12.13
CA ASN A 250 -12.07 -16.01 11.89
C ASN A 250 -12.22 -17.04 13.02
N THR A 251 -12.56 -16.58 14.23
CA THR A 251 -12.65 -17.43 15.43
C THR A 251 -14.04 -18.03 15.64
N LYS A 252 -15.09 -17.42 15.09
CA LYS A 252 -16.49 -17.77 15.38
C LYS A 252 -16.90 -19.18 14.98
N ASP A 253 -16.40 -19.66 13.85
CA ASP A 253 -16.83 -20.90 13.20
C ASP A 253 -15.71 -21.95 13.11
N GLY A 254 -14.59 -21.73 13.81
CA GLY A 254 -13.40 -22.57 13.70
C GLY A 254 -12.76 -22.55 12.31
N SER A 255 -13.12 -21.58 11.45
CA SER A 255 -12.57 -21.49 10.10
C SER A 255 -11.06 -21.28 10.11
N LEU A 256 -10.53 -20.48 11.05
CA LEU A 256 -9.09 -20.28 11.19
C LEU A 256 -8.33 -21.57 11.46
N ASP A 257 -8.82 -22.40 12.38
CA ASP A 257 -8.20 -23.68 12.71
C ASP A 257 -8.23 -24.62 11.51
N LYS A 258 -9.36 -24.69 10.79
CA LYS A 258 -9.49 -25.49 9.56
C LYS A 258 -8.55 -25.02 8.45
N VAL A 259 -8.42 -23.70 8.28
CA VAL A 259 -7.50 -23.09 7.31
C VAL A 259 -6.06 -23.45 7.67
N ARG A 260 -5.67 -23.30 8.94
CA ARG A 260 -4.34 -23.66 9.46
C ARG A 260 -4.05 -25.15 9.27
N GLU A 261 -4.97 -26.02 9.68
CA GLU A 261 -4.81 -27.49 9.56
C GLU A 261 -4.67 -27.93 8.11
N THR A 262 -5.47 -27.36 7.21
CA THR A 262 -5.37 -27.65 5.77
C THR A 262 -4.02 -27.21 5.21
N ALA A 263 -3.56 -26.00 5.54
CA ALA A 263 -2.25 -25.51 5.12
C ALA A 263 -1.11 -26.42 5.63
N LEU A 264 -1.12 -26.77 6.92
CA LEU A 264 -0.13 -27.67 7.52
C LEU A 264 -0.15 -29.06 6.89
N LYS A 265 -1.33 -29.59 6.57
CA LYS A 265 -1.48 -30.86 5.85
C LYS A 265 -0.88 -30.77 4.45
N HIS A 266 -1.21 -29.72 3.68
CA HIS A 266 -0.68 -29.52 2.34
C HIS A 266 0.84 -29.42 2.32
N ILE A 267 1.44 -28.72 3.29
CA ILE A 267 2.90 -28.64 3.43
C ILE A 267 3.50 -30.01 3.80
N SER A 268 2.81 -30.78 4.65
CA SER A 268 3.28 -32.11 5.08
C SER A 268 3.20 -33.18 3.98
N GLU A 269 2.43 -32.95 2.92
CA GLU A 269 2.37 -33.83 1.74
C GLU A 269 3.59 -33.68 0.82
N LEU A 270 4.35 -32.59 0.94
CA LEU A 270 5.56 -32.36 0.17
C LEU A 270 6.68 -33.32 0.61
N GLN A 271 7.49 -33.74 -0.36
CA GLN A 271 8.76 -34.37 -0.03
C GLN A 271 9.70 -33.31 0.58
N PRO A 272 10.34 -33.58 1.73
CA PRO A 272 11.33 -32.67 2.30
C PRO A 272 12.48 -32.44 1.31
N ALA A 273 12.73 -31.17 0.97
CA ALA A 273 13.86 -30.70 0.16
C ALA A 273 14.21 -31.60 -1.06
N PRO A 274 13.38 -31.67 -2.12
CA PRO A 274 13.75 -32.42 -3.32
C PRO A 274 15.06 -31.88 -3.90
N SER A 275 15.83 -32.77 -4.50
CA SER A 275 17.14 -32.43 -5.06
C SER A 275 16.95 -31.36 -6.13
N VAL A 276 17.46 -30.15 -5.87
CA VAL A 276 17.48 -29.08 -6.88
C VAL A 276 18.44 -29.52 -7.98
N GLY A 277 17.91 -29.80 -9.18
CA GLY A 277 18.74 -30.13 -10.33
C GLY A 277 19.76 -29.02 -10.61
N LEU A 278 20.97 -29.39 -11.02
CA LEU A 278 21.99 -28.41 -11.40
C LEU A 278 21.50 -27.65 -12.63
N GLN A 279 21.02 -26.42 -12.45
CA GLN A 279 20.60 -25.53 -13.53
C GLN A 279 21.73 -24.54 -13.83
N ASP A 280 21.98 -24.29 -15.11
CA ASP A 280 22.90 -23.24 -15.52
C ASP A 280 22.31 -21.89 -15.12
N VAL A 281 22.97 -21.22 -14.17
CA VAL A 281 22.56 -19.93 -13.65
C VAL A 281 23.15 -18.84 -14.56
N PRO A 282 22.36 -17.86 -15.02
CA PRO A 282 22.88 -16.72 -15.76
C PRO A 282 24.06 -16.04 -15.03
N ARG A 283 25.21 -15.96 -15.72
CA ARG A 283 26.44 -15.35 -15.21
C ARG A 283 26.35 -13.83 -15.06
N GLU A 284 25.50 -13.21 -15.88
CA GLU A 284 25.17 -11.78 -15.80
C GLU A 284 24.07 -11.55 -14.76
N SER A 285 24.12 -10.42 -14.04
CA SER A 285 23.05 -10.04 -13.12
C SER A 285 21.79 -9.61 -13.86
N VAL A 286 20.63 -9.67 -13.21
CA VAL A 286 19.37 -9.19 -13.80
C VAL A 286 19.50 -7.73 -14.24
N GLY A 287 20.12 -6.89 -13.40
CA GLY A 287 20.39 -5.48 -13.73
C GLY A 287 21.35 -5.30 -14.91
N GLN A 288 22.34 -6.18 -15.10
CA GLN A 288 23.21 -6.15 -16.28
C GLN A 288 22.47 -6.59 -17.54
N HIS A 289 21.70 -7.68 -17.46
CA HIS A 289 20.94 -8.22 -18.58
C HIS A 289 19.90 -7.22 -19.11
N LEU A 290 19.27 -6.48 -18.20
CA LEU A 290 18.32 -5.42 -18.54
C LEU A 290 19.00 -4.10 -18.95
N GLY A 291 20.34 -4.04 -18.98
CA GLY A 291 21.09 -2.87 -19.45
C GLY A 291 21.18 -1.71 -18.45
N LEU A 292 20.97 -1.98 -17.17
CA LEU A 292 20.76 -0.96 -16.14
C LEU A 292 21.99 -0.77 -15.23
N ALA A 293 22.96 -1.68 -15.29
CA ALA A 293 24.16 -1.65 -14.46
C ALA A 293 25.28 -0.67 -14.92
N SER A 294 25.01 0.29 -15.81
CA SER A 294 26.10 1.07 -16.46
C SER A 294 25.88 2.56 -16.70
N LYS A 295 24.91 3.23 -16.07
CA LYS A 295 24.87 4.70 -16.11
C LYS A 295 24.80 5.25 -14.70
N GLU A 296 25.79 6.07 -14.35
CA GLU A 296 25.62 7.12 -13.34
C GLU A 296 24.23 7.72 -13.57
N MET A 297 23.34 7.50 -12.61
CA MET A 297 21.95 7.89 -12.70
C MET A 297 21.90 9.41 -12.57
N ARG A 298 22.14 10.10 -13.69
CA ARG A 298 21.90 11.53 -13.80
C ARG A 298 20.39 11.70 -13.69
N THR A 299 19.94 12.32 -12.61
CA THR A 299 18.57 12.81 -12.44
C THR A 299 18.19 13.54 -13.72
N ASP A 300 17.20 13.01 -14.46
CA ASP A 300 16.73 13.65 -15.68
C ASP A 300 15.78 14.80 -15.30
N ASP A 301 15.67 15.84 -16.14
CA ASP A 301 14.78 16.98 -15.88
C ASP A 301 13.30 16.54 -15.75
N LEU A 302 12.97 15.36 -16.30
CA LEU A 302 11.65 14.73 -16.24
C LEU A 302 11.33 14.16 -14.85
N ASP A 303 12.33 13.71 -14.09
CA ASP A 303 12.20 13.20 -12.73
C ASP A 303 11.94 14.34 -11.75
N GLU A 304 12.60 15.47 -11.95
CA GLU A 304 12.34 16.67 -11.17
C GLU A 304 10.91 17.18 -11.44
N GLN A 305 10.46 17.13 -12.69
CA GLN A 305 9.08 17.44 -13.07
C GLN A 305 8.06 16.47 -12.47
N LEU A 306 8.32 15.16 -12.51
CA LEU A 306 7.41 14.15 -11.93
C LEU A 306 7.34 14.27 -10.40
N ALA A 307 8.48 14.46 -9.73
CA ALA A 307 8.53 14.64 -8.28
C ALA A 307 7.78 15.90 -7.85
N GLN A 308 7.91 17.01 -8.59
CA GLN A 308 7.16 18.23 -8.33
C GLN A 308 5.66 18.06 -8.60
N HIS A 309 5.30 17.34 -9.67
CA HIS A 309 3.90 17.05 -9.98
C HIS A 309 3.24 16.14 -8.93
N MET A 310 3.94 15.10 -8.46
CA MET A 310 3.43 14.23 -7.38
C MET A 310 3.24 15.01 -6.08
N ARG A 311 4.19 15.89 -5.71
CA ARG A 311 4.02 16.80 -4.56
C ARG A 311 2.80 17.71 -4.73
N PHE A 312 2.58 18.26 -5.92
CA PHE A 312 1.42 19.09 -6.22
C PHE A 312 0.10 18.33 -6.06
N VAL A 313 -0.01 17.12 -6.64
CA VAL A 313 -1.21 16.27 -6.50
C VAL A 313 -1.47 15.93 -5.03
N TYR A 314 -0.42 15.61 -4.29
CA TYR A 314 -0.52 15.32 -2.85
C TYR A 314 -1.05 16.53 -2.05
N HIS A 315 -0.51 17.72 -2.30
CA HIS A 315 -0.99 18.95 -1.66
C HIS A 315 -2.43 19.29 -2.03
N LEU A 316 -2.84 19.02 -3.28
CA LEU A 316 -4.21 19.25 -3.72
C LEU A 316 -5.20 18.33 -2.98
N GLN A 317 -4.79 17.08 -2.75
CA GLN A 317 -5.59 16.10 -2.01
C GLN A 317 -5.73 16.48 -0.53
N ASP A 318 -4.67 17.00 0.07
CA ASP A 318 -4.64 17.52 1.46
C ASP A 318 -5.58 18.72 1.65
N SER A 319 -5.60 19.64 0.67
CA SER A 319 -6.53 20.79 0.66
C SER A 319 -8.01 20.39 0.49
N LEU A 320 -8.30 19.30 -0.22
CA LEU A 320 -9.68 18.82 -0.39
C LEU A 320 -10.20 18.08 0.85
N THR A 321 -9.31 17.46 1.63
CA THR A 321 -9.69 16.80 2.90
C THR A 321 -9.84 17.76 4.07
N SER A 322 -9.22 18.95 4.00
CA SER A 322 -9.31 19.96 5.06
C SER A 322 -10.56 20.85 4.93
N GLU A 323 -11.30 20.78 3.82
CA GLU A 323 -12.56 21.51 3.62
C GLU A 323 -13.81 20.70 4.05
N GLU A 324 -13.67 19.42 4.45
CA GLU A 324 -14.81 18.57 4.87
C GLU A 324 -14.96 18.42 6.41
N GLU A 325 -14.14 19.08 7.23
CA GLU A 325 -14.26 19.09 8.71
C GLU A 325 -14.72 20.45 9.28
N GLU A 326 -15.88 20.96 8.86
CA GLU A 326 -16.64 21.93 9.67
C GLU A 326 -18.14 21.56 9.71
N ASP A 327 -18.68 21.51 10.94
CA ASP A 327 -20.08 21.43 11.37
C ASP A 327 -20.73 20.04 11.64
N GLU A 328 -20.53 19.53 12.86
CA GLU A 328 -21.51 18.70 13.59
C GLU A 328 -21.70 19.28 15.02
N PRO A 329 -22.92 19.65 15.45
CA PRO A 329 -23.14 20.22 16.78
C PRO A 329 -23.29 19.14 17.87
N GLU A 330 -22.43 19.16 18.87
CA GLU A 330 -22.55 18.30 20.05
C GLU A 330 -23.76 18.71 20.92
N SER A 331 -24.62 17.72 21.18
CA SER A 331 -25.76 17.80 22.09
C SER A 331 -25.35 17.28 23.47
N ASP A 332 -24.90 18.16 24.36
CA ASP A 332 -24.72 17.83 25.78
C ASP A 332 -25.90 18.34 26.61
N SER A 333 -26.70 17.37 27.07
CA SER A 333 -27.67 17.53 28.14
C SER A 333 -26.99 17.22 29.47
N ASP A 334 -26.87 18.21 30.35
CA ASP A 334 -26.90 17.96 31.81
C ASP A 334 -27.31 19.23 32.57
N ASP A 335 -28.44 19.10 33.27
CA ASP A 335 -29.04 20.07 34.18
C ASP A 335 -28.63 19.74 35.61
N SER A 336 -27.91 20.65 36.28
CA SER A 336 -28.17 20.89 37.71
C SER A 336 -27.68 22.27 38.16
N SER A 337 -28.63 22.98 38.75
CA SER A 337 -28.52 24.32 39.32
C SER A 337 -27.65 24.39 40.58
N SER A 338 -26.86 25.46 40.76
CA SER A 338 -27.13 26.47 41.82
C SER A 338 -26.08 27.59 41.92
N SER A 339 -26.61 28.80 42.21
CA SER A 339 -26.01 29.97 42.88
C SER A 339 -25.22 31.04 42.09
N ARG A 340 -25.96 32.13 41.79
CA ARG A 340 -25.66 33.58 41.94
C ARG A 340 -24.36 33.86 42.75
N ARG A 341 -23.52 34.88 42.50
CA ARG A 341 -23.76 36.24 41.98
C ARG A 341 -22.41 36.94 41.70
N MET A 342 -22.41 37.74 40.63
CA MET A 342 -21.67 38.99 40.39
C MET A 342 -20.21 39.16 40.88
N ASN A 343 -19.30 39.40 39.94
CA ASN A 343 -18.35 40.51 40.10
C ASN A 343 -17.98 41.16 38.76
N ARG A 344 -18.18 42.48 38.70
CA ARG A 344 -17.67 43.38 37.65
C ARG A 344 -16.19 43.61 37.89
N THR A 345 -15.34 43.39 36.88
CA THR A 345 -14.03 44.06 36.81
C THR A 345 -13.62 44.39 35.38
N SER A 346 -13.09 45.59 35.25
CA SER A 346 -12.60 46.33 34.09
C SER A 346 -11.91 45.51 33.00
N ARG A 347 -12.34 45.69 31.73
CA ARG A 347 -11.54 45.35 30.55
C ARG A 347 -10.30 46.25 30.53
N ARG A 348 -9.14 45.68 30.83
CA ARG A 348 -7.83 46.27 30.57
C ARG A 348 -7.38 45.78 29.19
N ILE A 349 -7.31 46.70 28.23
CA ILE A 349 -6.78 46.44 26.87
C ILE A 349 -5.32 45.98 27.02
N ARG A 350 -5.02 44.73 26.68
CA ARG A 350 -3.64 44.21 26.58
C ARG A 350 -3.14 44.47 25.16
N SER A 351 -1.98 45.11 25.06
CA SER A 351 -1.25 45.35 23.80
C SER A 351 -0.86 44.04 23.11
N GLY A 352 -0.72 44.08 21.78
CA GLY A 352 -0.37 42.94 20.94
C GLY A 352 0.88 42.19 21.42
N LYS A 353 0.88 40.86 21.27
CA LYS A 353 2.02 40.00 21.62
C LYS A 353 3.13 40.20 20.58
N GLN A 354 4.32 40.57 21.04
CA GLN A 354 5.55 40.50 20.25
C GLN A 354 6.01 39.04 20.16
N ARG A 355 6.40 38.58 18.96
CA ARG A 355 7.01 37.27 18.73
C ARG A 355 8.42 37.44 18.19
N MET A 356 9.35 36.60 18.66
CA MET A 356 10.76 36.61 18.25
C MET A 356 10.94 35.70 17.04
N SER A 357 11.54 36.23 15.97
CA SER A 357 11.93 35.44 14.79
C SER A 357 13.14 34.57 15.15
N ILE A 358 13.05 33.26 14.94
CA ILE A 358 14.11 32.30 15.30
C ILE A 358 15.29 32.36 14.30
N THR A 359 15.05 32.88 13.10
CA THR A 359 16.08 33.04 12.07
C THR A 359 16.87 34.33 12.21
N THR A 360 16.28 35.37 12.81
CA THR A 360 16.89 36.71 12.89
C THR A 360 17.06 37.24 14.31
N ASN A 361 16.55 36.54 15.34
CA ASN A 361 16.51 36.95 16.74
C ASN A 361 15.92 38.34 17.00
N GLN A 362 15.10 38.87 16.08
CA GLN A 362 14.42 40.15 16.22
C GLN A 362 12.95 39.97 16.63
N LEU A 363 12.44 40.89 17.45
CA LEU A 363 11.06 40.91 17.93
C LEU A 363 10.16 41.69 16.95
N PHE A 364 9.07 41.05 16.48
CA PHE A 364 8.10 41.67 15.58
C PHE A 364 6.72 41.78 16.24
N ASN A 365 6.02 42.88 15.94
CA ASN A 365 4.62 43.10 16.31
C ASN A 365 3.70 42.50 15.25
N VAL A 366 2.84 41.56 15.63
CA VAL A 366 1.85 40.95 14.73
C VAL A 366 0.52 41.73 14.85
N PRO A 367 -0.01 42.36 13.78
CA PRO A 367 -1.33 42.97 13.80
C PRO A 367 -2.42 41.90 13.87
N ARG A 368 -3.51 42.15 14.59
CA ARG A 368 -4.72 41.31 14.50
C ARG A 368 -5.46 41.63 13.21
N LEU A 369 -5.88 40.61 12.48
CA LEU A 369 -6.96 40.71 11.51
C LEU A 369 -8.24 41.06 12.28
N GLU A 370 -8.82 42.23 11.98
CA GLU A 370 -10.12 42.64 12.50
C GLU A 370 -11.23 42.08 11.61
N GLU A 371 -12.26 41.50 12.24
CA GLU A 371 -13.56 41.23 11.64
C GLU A 371 -14.25 42.54 11.24
N GLY A 372 -14.83 42.59 10.03
CA GLY A 372 -15.88 43.54 9.67
C GLY A 372 -15.53 44.50 8.52
N GLY A 373 -15.91 44.13 7.30
CA GLY A 373 -15.85 44.99 6.12
C GLY A 373 -16.81 44.53 5.03
N HIS A 374 -18.12 44.65 5.25
CA HIS A 374 -19.12 44.53 4.20
C HIS A 374 -18.93 45.65 3.16
N GLY A 375 -18.64 45.26 1.92
CA GLY A 375 -18.66 46.12 0.74
C GLY A 375 -19.49 45.46 -0.35
N TYR A 376 -20.80 45.71 -0.34
CA TYR A 376 -21.73 45.42 -1.42
C TYR A 376 -21.32 46.14 -2.70
N TYR A 377 -21.14 45.41 -3.80
CA TYR A 377 -21.59 45.87 -5.13
C TYR A 377 -22.28 44.70 -5.83
N ASP A 378 -23.60 44.83 -5.83
CA ASP A 378 -24.63 44.12 -6.57
C ASP A 378 -24.32 44.02 -8.08
N TYR A 379 -24.62 42.87 -8.70
CA TYR A 379 -25.50 42.82 -9.87
C TYR A 379 -25.98 41.37 -10.12
N GLY A 380 -27.19 41.08 -9.62
CA GLY A 380 -28.26 40.48 -10.41
C GLY A 380 -28.12 39.02 -10.87
N CYS A 381 -28.75 38.12 -10.13
CA CYS A 381 -29.20 36.82 -10.61
C CYS A 381 -30.32 37.02 -11.66
N GLY A 382 -30.04 36.73 -12.93
CA GLY A 382 -31.03 36.65 -14.00
C GLY A 382 -31.21 35.22 -14.47
N HIS A 383 -32.29 34.57 -14.07
CA HIS A 383 -32.81 33.38 -14.75
C HIS A 383 -33.49 33.80 -16.06
N GLY A 384 -33.16 33.14 -17.16
CA GLY A 384 -33.86 33.22 -18.45
C GLY A 384 -33.48 32.04 -19.37
N PRO A 385 -34.40 31.53 -20.21
CA PRO A 385 -34.35 30.18 -20.79
C PRO A 385 -33.67 30.13 -22.17
N GLU A 386 -33.41 28.90 -22.63
CA GLU A 386 -32.90 28.49 -23.96
C GLU A 386 -31.43 28.78 -24.27
N MET A 387 -30.61 27.73 -24.27
CA MET A 387 -29.73 27.40 -25.39
C MET A 387 -29.32 25.91 -25.34
N VAL A 388 -29.76 25.16 -26.35
CA VAL A 388 -29.19 23.87 -26.74
C VAL A 388 -28.04 24.14 -27.71
N PRO A 389 -26.88 23.50 -27.53
CA PRO A 389 -26.20 22.94 -28.71
C PRO A 389 -25.77 21.47 -28.50
N THR A 390 -26.41 20.63 -29.30
CA THR A 390 -25.81 19.63 -30.22
C THR A 390 -24.67 18.72 -29.76
N ARG A 391 -24.92 17.42 -29.98
CA ARG A 391 -24.00 16.28 -30.03
C ARG A 391 -22.62 16.57 -30.64
N SER A 392 -21.66 15.75 -30.17
CA SER A 392 -20.32 15.45 -30.71
C SER A 392 -19.16 16.28 -30.14
N THR A 393 -18.64 15.86 -28.98
CA THR A 393 -17.20 15.99 -28.70
C THR A 393 -16.74 14.84 -27.83
N LYS A 394 -15.86 13.98 -28.37
CA LYS A 394 -15.18 12.91 -27.64
C LYS A 394 -14.45 13.52 -26.43
N ARG A 395 -14.81 13.08 -25.21
CA ARG A 395 -14.12 13.49 -23.98
C ARG A 395 -12.72 12.87 -23.96
N ARG A 396 -11.69 13.71 -23.87
CA ARG A 396 -10.28 13.31 -23.77
C ARG A 396 -9.89 13.26 -22.30
N PHE A 397 -9.40 12.11 -21.84
CA PHE A 397 -9.20 11.74 -20.43
C PHE A 397 -7.92 12.29 -19.76
N PHE A 398 -7.17 13.20 -20.41
CA PHE A 398 -5.92 13.76 -19.86
C PHE A 398 -5.79 15.25 -20.17
N ALA A 399 -6.54 16.09 -19.46
CA ALA A 399 -6.18 17.49 -19.35
C ALA A 399 -6.07 17.84 -17.86
N SER A 400 -4.85 17.81 -17.33
CA SER A 400 -4.54 18.65 -16.18
C SER A 400 -4.49 20.09 -16.68
N PHE A 401 -5.11 21.03 -15.95
CA PHE A 401 -4.99 22.47 -16.24
C PHE A 401 -3.61 23.04 -15.89
N ALA A 402 -2.67 22.14 -15.57
CA ALA A 402 -1.33 22.40 -15.12
C ALA A 402 -0.39 22.30 -16.34
N ARG A 403 0.18 23.44 -16.77
CA ARG A 403 1.17 23.49 -17.85
C ARG A 403 2.55 23.75 -17.28
N TRP A 404 3.53 22.99 -17.75
CA TRP A 404 4.93 23.24 -17.46
C TRP A 404 5.41 24.50 -18.19
N ASP A 405 6.04 25.42 -17.46
CA ASP A 405 6.68 26.60 -18.04
C ASP A 405 8.20 26.39 -18.13
N ASP A 406 8.71 26.23 -19.36
CA ASP A 406 10.13 25.99 -19.64
C ASP A 406 11.05 27.15 -19.22
N ARG A 407 10.52 28.36 -19.04
CA ARG A 407 11.32 29.52 -18.61
C ARG A 407 11.40 29.62 -17.10
N LEU A 408 10.33 29.26 -16.39
CA LEU A 408 10.23 29.35 -14.93
C LEU A 408 10.57 28.04 -14.22
N ARG A 409 10.67 26.93 -14.96
CA ARG A 409 10.90 25.57 -14.44
C ARG A 409 9.91 25.18 -13.33
N GLN A 410 8.64 25.51 -13.53
CA GLN A 410 7.56 25.21 -12.58
C GLN A 410 6.23 25.02 -13.31
N VAL A 411 5.26 24.40 -12.64
CA VAL A 411 3.92 24.13 -13.17
C VAL A 411 2.97 25.31 -12.89
N LEU A 412 2.27 25.79 -13.91
CA LEU A 412 1.27 26.89 -13.84
C LEU A 412 -0.15 26.35 -14.05
N VAL A 413 -1.14 26.87 -13.30
CA VAL A 413 -2.56 26.46 -13.42
C VAL A 413 -3.44 27.67 -13.79
N HIS A 414 -4.34 27.52 -14.76
CA HIS A 414 -5.41 28.48 -15.06
C HIS A 414 -6.73 28.04 -14.43
N ASN A 415 -7.41 28.97 -13.74
CA ASN A 415 -8.60 28.69 -12.94
C ASN A 415 -9.88 28.97 -13.76
N GLU A 416 -10.51 27.93 -14.31
CA GLU A 416 -11.91 27.96 -14.74
C GLU A 416 -12.64 26.79 -14.08
N GLY A 417 -13.65 27.11 -13.28
CA GLY A 417 -14.31 26.18 -12.36
C GLY A 417 -15.11 25.08 -13.06
N LEU A 418 -14.89 23.83 -12.64
CA LEU A 418 -15.73 22.67 -12.94
C LEU A 418 -15.61 21.65 -11.80
N ALA A 419 -16.76 21.23 -11.26
CA ALA A 419 -16.87 20.22 -10.22
C ALA A 419 -16.50 18.81 -10.76
N MET A 420 -15.70 18.07 -9.99
CA MET A 420 -15.31 16.68 -10.28
C MET A 420 -16.13 15.70 -9.43
N PRO A 421 -16.55 14.53 -9.95
CA PRO A 421 -17.28 13.53 -9.16
C PRO A 421 -16.33 12.73 -8.26
N ARG A 422 -16.81 12.33 -7.07
CA ARG A 422 -16.13 11.42 -6.13
C ARG A 422 -15.88 10.05 -6.78
N LEU A 423 -14.63 9.59 -6.84
CA LEU A 423 -14.22 8.28 -7.34
C LEU A 423 -13.94 7.32 -6.17
N ASN A 424 -14.45 6.09 -6.24
CA ASN A 424 -14.17 5.02 -5.29
C ASN A 424 -12.83 4.33 -5.64
N ILE A 425 -11.90 4.23 -4.69
CA ILE A 425 -10.56 3.66 -4.89
C ILE A 425 -10.61 2.15 -5.16
N VAL A 426 -11.59 1.44 -4.59
CA VAL A 426 -11.77 -0.01 -4.82
C VAL A 426 -12.04 -0.29 -6.30
N ASP A 427 -12.93 0.48 -6.92
CA ASP A 427 -13.24 0.37 -8.35
C ASP A 427 -12.00 0.67 -9.23
N LEU A 428 -11.09 1.52 -8.75
CA LEU A 428 -9.84 1.85 -9.45
C LEU A 428 -8.83 0.70 -9.39
N MET A 429 -8.77 -0.03 -8.28
CA MET A 429 -7.97 -1.25 -8.14
C MET A 429 -8.48 -2.36 -9.06
N GLU A 430 -9.79 -2.61 -9.06
CA GLU A 430 -10.43 -3.63 -9.89
C GLU A 430 -10.28 -3.36 -11.39
N SER A 431 -10.31 -2.09 -11.79
CA SER A 431 -10.24 -1.70 -13.21
C SER A 431 -8.83 -1.52 -13.75
N GLY A 432 -7.79 -1.66 -12.90
CA GLY A 432 -6.40 -1.41 -13.29
C GLY A 432 -6.18 0.00 -13.85
N GLY A 433 -6.99 0.99 -13.41
CA GLY A 433 -6.95 2.35 -13.94
C GLY A 433 -7.61 2.57 -15.31
N ARG A 434 -8.43 1.64 -15.81
CA ARG A 434 -9.20 1.81 -17.06
C ARG A 434 -10.64 2.26 -16.79
N SER A 435 -11.10 3.33 -17.44
CA SER A 435 -12.52 3.74 -17.39
C SER A 435 -13.41 2.71 -18.10
N ARG A 436 -14.46 2.21 -17.43
CA ARG A 436 -15.57 1.48 -18.09
C ARG A 436 -16.26 2.43 -19.07
N GLU A 437 -16.24 2.13 -20.37
CA GLU A 437 -17.16 2.76 -21.30
C GLU A 437 -18.59 2.24 -21.02
N PRO A 438 -19.63 3.10 -21.07
CA PRO A 438 -20.99 2.64 -20.92
C PRO A 438 -21.38 1.78 -22.11
N ASP A 439 -21.91 0.60 -21.80
CA ASP A 439 -22.39 -0.41 -22.72
C ASP A 439 -23.43 0.19 -23.67
N ALA A 440 -23.06 0.34 -24.94
CA ALA A 440 -24.00 0.69 -26.00
C ALA A 440 -24.55 -0.61 -26.54
N GLY A 441 -25.75 -0.96 -26.09
CA GLY A 441 -26.48 -2.12 -26.57
C GLY A 441 -26.52 -2.19 -28.10
N SER A 442 -26.14 -3.35 -28.61
CA SER A 442 -26.50 -3.79 -29.95
C SER A 442 -26.99 -5.22 -29.84
N ASP A 443 -28.31 -5.37 -29.83
CA ASP A 443 -28.99 -6.60 -30.21
C ASP A 443 -28.50 -6.99 -31.61
N ALA A 444 -27.75 -8.09 -31.68
CA ALA A 444 -27.53 -8.85 -32.89
C ALA A 444 -27.71 -10.32 -32.50
N GLU A 445 -28.96 -10.78 -32.63
CA GLU A 445 -29.30 -12.20 -32.65
C GLU A 445 -28.60 -12.84 -33.86
N GLU A 446 -27.55 -13.62 -33.62
CA GLU A 446 -27.06 -14.62 -34.57
C GLU A 446 -27.65 -15.98 -34.15
N GLU A 447 -28.69 -16.40 -34.88
CA GLU A 447 -29.18 -17.78 -34.90
C GLU A 447 -28.06 -18.71 -35.39
N MET A 448 -27.61 -19.61 -34.51
CA MET A 448 -26.77 -20.76 -34.90
C MET A 448 -27.69 -21.92 -35.29
N GLU A 449 -27.77 -22.19 -36.59
CA GLU A 449 -28.28 -23.46 -37.13
C GLU A 449 -27.40 -24.61 -36.63
N VAL A 450 -28.02 -25.62 -36.03
CA VAL A 450 -27.40 -26.88 -35.60
C VAL A 450 -27.59 -27.89 -36.73
N ASP A 451 -26.52 -28.21 -37.45
CA ASP A 451 -26.48 -29.38 -38.34
C ASP A 451 -26.23 -30.63 -37.50
N GLU A 452 -27.28 -31.44 -37.33
CA GLU A 452 -27.20 -32.84 -36.90
C GLU A 452 -26.82 -33.71 -38.11
N GLU A 453 -25.58 -34.18 -38.17
CA GLU A 453 -25.21 -35.29 -39.06
C GLU A 453 -25.67 -36.62 -38.44
N GLU A 454 -26.80 -37.13 -38.95
CA GLU A 454 -27.13 -38.55 -38.94
C GLU A 454 -26.15 -39.34 -39.82
N GLY A 455 -25.72 -40.51 -39.34
CA GLY A 455 -24.90 -41.44 -40.10
C GLY A 455 -24.91 -42.84 -39.50
N GLU A 456 -26.04 -43.54 -39.63
CA GLU A 456 -26.08 -45.00 -39.62
C GLU A 456 -25.37 -45.56 -40.86
N SER A 457 -24.35 -46.41 -40.65
CA SER A 457 -24.14 -47.74 -41.28
C SER A 457 -22.66 -48.16 -41.23
#